data_AF-A0A0K1EBR4-F1
#
_entry.id   AF-A0A0K1EBR4-F1
#
_cell.length_a   1.000
_cell.length_b   1.000
_cell.length_c   1.000
_cell.angle_alpha   90.00
_cell.angle_beta   90.00
_cell.angle_gamma   90.00
#
_symmetry.space_group_name_H-M   'P 1'
#
loop_
_entity.id
_entity.type
_entity.pdbx_description
1 polymer ?
#
loop_
_entity_poly.entity_id
_entity_poly.type
_entity_poly.pdbx_seq_one_letter_code
_entity_poly.pdbx_strand_id
1 'polypeptide(L)'
;MAWAYRYHSDSDSRNVAAALLNELNGLLPHQAATAKTGMADQKGASSKGVVFYDEETTAPPPFQASGAWSSKVLSFENNSEYDAHFQAIVDMLDGKTAEKLTRTQAAYAHFSMCDYQSGHARMALFWPSK
;
A
#
# COMPACT_ATOMS: atom_id res chain seq x y z
N MET A 1 -9.79 -6.41 10.68
CA MET A 1 -10.03 -6.90 9.32
C MET A 1 -8.90 -7.89 9.04
N ALA A 2 -8.82 -8.54 7.89
CA ALA A 2 -7.65 -9.35 7.54
C ALA A 2 -7.05 -8.81 6.24
N TRP A 3 -6.22 -7.77 6.36
CA TRP A 3 -5.43 -7.28 5.24
C TRP A 3 -4.18 -8.13 5.05
N ALA A 4 -4.04 -8.69 3.86
CA ALA A 4 -2.82 -9.34 3.44
C ALA A 4 -1.73 -8.30 3.13
N TYR A 5 -0.51 -8.64 3.54
CA TYR A 5 0.72 -7.97 3.12
C TYR A 5 1.56 -8.96 2.31
N ARG A 6 1.87 -8.61 1.06
CA ARG A 6 2.80 -9.35 0.20
C ARG A 6 3.98 -8.43 -0.11
N TYR A 7 5.18 -8.91 0.16
CA TYR A 7 6.43 -8.18 -0.04
C TYR A 7 7.29 -8.90 -1.07
N HIS A 8 7.86 -8.12 -1.97
CA HIS A 8 8.76 -8.59 -3.02
C HIS A 8 10.01 -7.71 -3.05
N SER A 9 11.16 -8.34 -3.26
CA SER A 9 12.44 -7.64 -3.38
C SER A 9 13.30 -8.32 -4.43
N ASP A 10 13.89 -7.54 -5.32
CA ASP A 10 14.82 -8.01 -6.34
C ASP A 10 15.81 -6.89 -6.70
N SER A 11 17.03 -7.26 -7.08
CA SER A 11 18.00 -6.34 -7.66
C SER A 11 17.50 -5.61 -8.92
N ASP A 12 16.60 -6.22 -9.69
CA ASP A 12 15.99 -5.63 -10.90
C ASP A 12 14.54 -5.21 -10.61
N SER A 13 14.26 -3.92 -10.77
CA SER A 13 12.92 -3.35 -10.56
C SER A 13 11.87 -3.99 -11.48
N ARG A 14 12.25 -4.49 -12.66
CA ARG A 14 11.33 -5.18 -13.58
C ARG A 14 10.83 -6.50 -13.01
N ASN A 15 11.68 -7.23 -12.28
CA ASN A 15 11.28 -8.47 -11.63
C ASN A 15 10.30 -8.20 -10.48
N VAL A 16 10.52 -7.12 -9.72
CA VAL A 16 9.57 -6.66 -8.70
C VAL A 16 8.23 -6.30 -9.34
N ALA A 17 8.22 -5.49 -10.41
CA ALA A 17 6.99 -5.13 -11.11
C ALA A 17 6.24 -6.37 -11.64
N ALA A 18 6.96 -7.36 -12.19
CA ALA A 18 6.37 -8.62 -12.62
C ALA A 18 5.78 -9.43 -11.46
N ALA A 19 6.46 -9.46 -10.30
CA ALA A 19 5.95 -10.12 -9.11
C ALA A 19 4.65 -9.47 -8.59
N LEU A 20 4.60 -8.13 -8.55
CA LEU A 20 3.39 -7.39 -8.17
C LEU A 20 2.22 -7.68 -9.13
N LEU A 21 2.49 -7.71 -10.43
CA LEU A 21 1.49 -8.06 -11.44
C LEU A 21 0.98 -9.50 -11.26
N ASN A 22 1.88 -10.45 -10.98
CA ASN A 22 1.50 -11.83 -10.73
C ASN A 22 0.63 -11.98 -9.48
N GLU A 23 0.96 -11.28 -8.39
CA GLU A 23 0.11 -11.24 -7.20
C GLU A 23 -1.29 -10.71 -7.55
N LEU A 24 -1.38 -9.55 -8.21
CA LEU A 24 -2.67 -8.95 -8.58
C LEU A 24 -3.50 -9.87 -9.48
N ASN A 25 -2.87 -10.57 -10.44
CA ASN A 25 -3.54 -11.53 -11.31
C ASN A 25 -4.02 -12.80 -10.58
N GLY A 26 -3.42 -13.12 -9.43
CA GLY A 26 -3.85 -14.22 -8.56
C GLY A 26 -5.04 -13.88 -7.66
N LEU A 27 -5.39 -12.60 -7.53
CA LEU A 27 -6.48 -12.14 -6.68
C LEU A 27 -7.85 -12.25 -7.37
N LEU A 28 -8.90 -12.34 -6.56
CA LEU A 28 -10.26 -12.16 -7.05
C LEU A 28 -10.45 -10.72 -7.56
N PRO A 29 -11.34 -10.47 -8.55
CA PRO A 29 -11.48 -9.14 -9.15
C PRO A 29 -11.73 -8.00 -8.14
N HIS A 30 -12.51 -8.25 -7.09
CA HIS A 30 -12.80 -7.27 -6.04
C HIS A 30 -11.63 -7.05 -5.07
N GLN A 31 -10.82 -8.07 -4.82
CA GLN A 31 -9.57 -7.94 -4.04
C GLN A 31 -8.55 -7.13 -4.84
N ALA A 32 -8.37 -7.43 -6.14
CA ALA A 32 -7.49 -6.68 -7.03
C ALA A 32 -7.93 -5.22 -7.19
N ALA A 33 -9.24 -4.97 -7.36
CA ALA A 33 -9.79 -3.62 -7.53
C ALA A 33 -9.59 -2.72 -6.30
N THR A 34 -9.47 -3.31 -5.11
CA THR A 34 -9.24 -2.60 -3.86
C THR A 34 -7.82 -2.79 -3.34
N ALA A 35 -6.93 -3.43 -4.10
CA ALA A 35 -5.54 -3.61 -3.70
C ALA A 35 -4.79 -2.27 -3.76
N LYS A 36 -3.78 -2.14 -2.89
CA LYS A 36 -2.84 -1.02 -2.89
C LYS A 36 -1.47 -1.57 -3.20
N THR A 37 -0.78 -0.94 -4.13
CA THR A 37 0.56 -1.34 -4.53
C THR A 37 1.57 -0.24 -4.25
N GLY A 38 2.73 -0.60 -3.73
CA GLY A 38 3.88 0.28 -3.59
C GLY A 38 5.09 -0.33 -4.26
N MET A 39 5.91 0.48 -4.92
CA MET A 39 7.17 0.02 -5.51
C MET A 39 8.24 1.12 -5.46
N ALA A 40 9.45 0.75 -5.05
CA ALA A 40 10.62 1.62 -5.01
C ALA A 40 11.79 0.98 -5.76
N ASP A 41 12.44 1.75 -6.63
CA ASP A 41 13.67 1.38 -7.33
C ASP A 41 14.90 1.91 -6.58
N GLN A 42 15.43 1.10 -5.66
CA GLN A 42 16.55 1.56 -4.83
C GLN A 42 17.87 1.55 -5.61
N LYS A 43 18.50 2.71 -5.78
CA LYS A 43 19.84 2.81 -6.37
C LYS A 43 20.89 2.20 -5.43
N GLY A 44 21.58 1.14 -5.88
CA GLY A 44 22.64 0.49 -5.10
C GLY A 44 22.14 -0.52 -4.05
N ALA A 45 20.83 -0.79 -4.01
CA ALA A 45 20.21 -1.84 -3.20
C ALA A 45 19.14 -2.58 -4.03
N SER A 46 18.42 -3.52 -3.42
CA SER A 46 17.31 -4.19 -4.10
C SER A 46 16.10 -3.26 -4.21
N SER A 47 15.46 -3.28 -5.38
CA SER A 47 14.12 -2.73 -5.55
C SER A 47 13.14 -3.47 -4.63
N LYS A 48 12.14 -2.75 -4.12
CA LYS A 48 11.13 -3.28 -3.20
C LYS A 48 9.74 -3.06 -3.76
N GLY A 49 8.85 -4.00 -3.53
CA GLY A 49 7.46 -3.93 -3.96
C GLY A 49 6.54 -4.54 -2.93
N VAL A 50 5.34 -3.97 -2.80
CA VAL A 50 4.32 -4.44 -1.87
C VAL A 50 2.95 -4.46 -2.50
N VAL A 51 2.14 -5.45 -2.11
CA VAL A 51 0.70 -5.50 -2.39
C VAL A 51 -0.04 -5.64 -1.07
N PHE A 52 -1.02 -4.76 -0.85
CA PHE A 52 -1.93 -4.79 0.29
C PHE A 52 -3.35 -5.03 -0.21
N TYR A 53 -4.07 -6.01 0.32
CA TYR A 53 -5.46 -6.27 -0.08
C TYR A 53 -6.28 -6.88 1.07
N ASP A 54 -7.60 -6.62 1.07
CA ASP A 54 -8.55 -7.20 2.04
C ASP A 54 -8.87 -8.64 1.63
N GLU A 55 -8.40 -9.64 2.40
CA GLU A 55 -8.60 -11.06 2.10
C GLU A 55 -10.09 -11.45 2.20
N GLU A 56 -10.85 -10.77 3.05
CA GLU A 56 -12.25 -11.05 3.33
C GLU A 56 -13.21 -10.27 2.43
N THR A 57 -12.68 -9.46 1.50
CA THR A 57 -13.52 -8.69 0.59
C THR A 57 -14.17 -9.63 -0.41
N THR A 58 -15.50 -9.60 -0.48
CA THR A 58 -16.31 -10.37 -1.44
C THR A 58 -16.95 -9.45 -2.49
N ALA A 59 -17.06 -8.16 -2.18
CA ALA A 59 -17.41 -7.07 -3.07
C ALA A 59 -16.88 -5.76 -2.46
N PRO A 60 -16.51 -4.76 -3.29
CA PRO A 60 -16.19 -3.43 -2.78
C PRO A 60 -17.41 -2.85 -2.04
N PRO A 61 -17.23 -2.24 -0.86
CA PRO A 61 -18.34 -1.59 -0.15
C PRO A 61 -18.90 -0.44 -0.98
N PRO A 62 -20.18 -0.08 -0.86
CA PRO A 62 -20.72 1.08 -1.57
C PRO A 62 -19.99 2.36 -1.16
N PHE A 63 -19.63 3.19 -2.13
CA PHE A 63 -18.91 4.44 -1.90
C PHE A 63 -19.39 5.55 -2.82
N GLN A 64 -19.50 6.75 -2.23
CA GLN A 64 -19.72 7.98 -2.98
C GLN A 64 -18.42 8.78 -2.96
N ALA A 65 -17.85 9.04 -4.15
CA ALA A 65 -16.59 9.77 -4.29
C ALA A 65 -16.67 11.28 -3.96
N SER A 66 -17.73 11.72 -3.29
CA SER A 66 -17.94 13.10 -2.87
C SER A 66 -17.48 13.33 -1.44
N GLY A 67 -16.68 14.36 -1.21
CA GLY A 67 -16.32 14.79 0.13
C GLY A 67 -14.85 15.15 0.29
N ALA A 68 -14.48 15.50 1.51
CA ALA A 68 -13.10 15.76 1.86
C ALA A 68 -12.29 14.45 1.93
N TRP A 69 -11.00 14.57 1.64
CA TRP A 69 -10.03 13.51 1.81
C TRP A 69 -9.12 13.83 2.99
N SER A 70 -8.81 12.79 3.77
CA SER A 70 -7.80 12.80 4.81
C SER A 70 -6.52 12.18 4.28
N SER A 71 -5.39 12.50 4.92
CA SER A 71 -4.10 11.94 4.54
C SER A 71 -3.22 11.62 5.73
N LYS A 72 -2.39 10.58 5.60
CA LYS A 72 -1.24 10.30 6.46
C LYS A 72 0.00 10.30 5.58
N VAL A 73 1.02 11.04 6.00
CA VAL A 73 2.32 11.08 5.31
C VAL A 73 3.38 10.56 6.26
N LEU A 74 4.16 9.60 5.78
CA LEU A 74 5.33 9.05 6.45
C LEU A 74 6.55 9.44 5.60
N SER A 75 7.49 10.16 6.21
CA SER A 75 8.75 10.55 5.56
C SER A 75 9.90 9.92 6.32
N PHE A 76 10.86 9.37 5.60
CA PHE A 76 12.02 8.72 6.18
C PHE A 76 13.23 8.91 5.28
N GLU A 77 14.41 8.81 5.90
CA GLU A 77 15.68 9.29 5.36
C GLU A 77 16.60 8.15 4.93
N ASN A 78 16.21 6.89 5.19
CA ASN A 78 16.99 5.73 4.81
C ASN A 78 16.13 4.54 4.34
N ASN A 79 16.76 3.69 3.53
CA ASN A 79 16.13 2.53 2.92
C ASN A 79 15.80 1.37 3.88
N SER A 80 16.30 1.41 5.12
CA SER A 80 16.04 0.38 6.12
C SER A 80 14.66 0.53 6.75
N GLU A 81 14.05 1.71 6.67
CA GLU A 81 12.77 2.04 7.28
C GLU A 81 11.55 1.65 6.42
N TYR A 82 11.75 1.28 5.15
CA TYR A 82 10.67 0.92 4.23
C TYR A 82 9.71 -0.11 4.80
N ASP A 83 10.24 -1.21 5.33
CA ASP A 83 9.45 -2.35 5.77
C ASP A 83 8.58 -1.96 6.99
N ALA A 84 9.14 -1.15 7.89
CA ALA A 84 8.41 -0.62 9.04
C ALA A 84 7.30 0.36 8.62
N HIS A 85 7.55 1.22 7.63
CA HIS A 85 6.55 2.15 7.13
C HIS A 85 5.46 1.46 6.31
N PHE A 86 5.80 0.46 5.49
CA PHE A 86 4.80 -0.37 4.83
C PHE A 86 3.92 -1.10 5.86
N GLN A 87 4.52 -1.68 6.90
CA GLN A 87 3.77 -2.33 7.97
C GLN A 87 2.85 -1.34 8.69
N ALA A 88 3.30 -0.12 8.97
CA ALA A 88 2.46 0.92 9.58
C ALA A 88 1.22 1.24 8.72
N ILE A 89 1.37 1.28 7.40
CA ILE A 89 0.25 1.46 6.46
C ILE A 89 -0.70 0.25 6.51
N VAL A 90 -0.17 -0.97 6.54
CA VAL A 90 -0.98 -2.19 6.71
C VAL A 90 -1.76 -2.14 8.01
N ASP A 91 -1.12 -1.79 9.12
CA ASP A 91 -1.78 -1.77 10.42
C ASP A 91 -2.91 -0.73 10.49
N MET A 92 -2.76 0.41 9.77
CA MET A 92 -3.85 1.39 9.60
C MET A 92 -5.01 0.83 8.78
N LEU A 93 -4.73 0.14 7.67
CA LEU A 93 -5.73 -0.50 6.82
C LEU A 93 -6.46 -1.64 7.54
N ASP A 94 -5.72 -2.42 8.34
CA ASP A 94 -6.21 -3.59 9.05
C ASP A 94 -7.00 -3.25 10.33
N GLY A 95 -6.87 -2.00 10.75
CA GLY A 95 -7.54 -1.41 11.89
C GLY A 95 -6.90 -1.71 13.24
N LYS A 96 -5.59 -1.97 13.23
CA LYS A 96 -4.76 -2.30 14.40
C LYS A 96 -4.25 -1.07 15.16
N THR A 97 -4.32 0.12 14.57
CA THR A 97 -3.81 1.37 15.16
C THR A 97 -4.93 2.27 15.70
N ALA A 98 -4.56 3.30 16.48
CA ALA A 98 -5.50 4.35 16.90
C ALA A 98 -6.03 5.19 15.72
N GLU A 99 -5.25 5.30 14.65
CA GLU A 99 -5.60 5.97 13.39
C GLU A 99 -6.23 5.00 12.37
N LYS A 100 -6.86 3.92 12.85
CA LYS A 100 -7.48 2.89 12.02
C LYS A 100 -8.49 3.46 11.03
N LEU A 101 -8.47 2.90 9.83
CA LEU A 101 -9.49 3.16 8.82
C LEU A 101 -10.69 2.23 9.02
N THR A 102 -11.89 2.71 8.71
CA THR A 102 -13.05 1.82 8.53
C THR A 102 -12.83 0.96 7.28
N ARG A 103 -13.59 -0.14 7.14
CA ARG A 103 -13.48 -1.01 5.96
C ARG A 103 -13.69 -0.25 4.65
N THR A 104 -14.69 0.64 4.59
CA THR A 104 -14.94 1.47 3.40
C THR A 104 -13.80 2.44 3.12
N GLN A 105 -13.30 3.12 4.15
CA GLN A 105 -12.14 4.01 4.00
C GLN A 105 -10.91 3.24 3.52
N ALA A 106 -10.63 2.08 4.12
CA ALA A 106 -9.52 1.23 3.74
C ALA A 106 -9.68 0.71 2.30
N ALA A 107 -10.87 0.28 1.89
CA ALA A 107 -11.16 -0.20 0.54
C ALA A 107 -10.89 0.87 -0.54
N TYR A 108 -11.28 2.13 -0.28
CA TYR A 108 -11.12 3.25 -1.20
C TYR A 108 -9.91 4.14 -0.93
N ALA A 109 -9.04 3.74 -0.01
CA ALA A 109 -7.80 4.46 0.23
C ALA A 109 -6.90 4.40 -1.01
N HIS A 110 -6.21 5.50 -1.28
CA HIS A 110 -5.18 5.57 -2.30
C HIS A 110 -3.81 5.62 -1.62
N PHE A 111 -2.96 4.67 -1.95
CA PHE A 111 -1.57 4.65 -1.50
C PHE A 111 -0.67 5.20 -2.59
N SER A 112 0.19 6.15 -2.22
CA SER A 112 1.20 6.73 -3.08
C SER A 112 2.54 6.68 -2.38
N MET A 113 3.59 6.40 -3.15
CA MET A 113 4.95 6.39 -2.65
C MET A 113 5.85 7.07 -3.67
N CYS A 114 6.76 7.91 -3.19
CA CYS A 114 7.86 8.41 -3.97
C CYS A 114 9.17 8.19 -3.21
N ASP A 115 10.18 7.72 -3.94
CA ASP A 115 11.55 7.60 -3.47
C ASP A 115 12.43 8.60 -4.22
N TYR A 116 13.44 9.14 -3.55
CA TYR A 116 14.43 10.04 -4.12
C TYR A 116 15.83 9.45 -3.98
N GLN A 117 16.73 9.85 -4.86
CA GLN A 117 18.01 9.20 -5.16
C GLN A 117 19.07 9.17 -4.04
N SER A 118 18.69 9.41 -2.78
CA SER A 118 19.53 9.33 -1.58
C SER A 118 18.90 8.50 -0.44
N GLY A 119 17.80 7.80 -0.71
CA GLY A 119 17.05 7.02 0.29
C GLY A 119 16.04 7.84 1.10
N HIS A 120 15.74 9.07 0.66
CA HIS A 120 14.61 9.82 1.17
C HIS A 120 13.36 9.35 0.45
N ALA A 121 12.43 8.77 1.20
CA ALA A 121 11.15 8.37 0.66
C ALA A 121 10.00 8.96 1.45
N ARG A 122 8.89 9.18 0.72
CA ARG A 122 7.61 9.58 1.28
C ARG A 122 6.57 8.56 0.86
N MET A 123 5.90 8.02 1.86
CA MET A 123 4.68 7.24 1.70
C MET A 123 3.50 8.10 2.12
N ALA A 124 2.45 8.11 1.32
CA ALA A 124 1.22 8.82 1.61
C ALA A 124 0.03 7.89 1.43
N LEU A 125 -0.84 7.84 2.44
CA LEU A 125 -2.14 7.20 2.36
C LEU A 125 -3.20 8.30 2.35
N PHE A 126 -4.06 8.31 1.35
CA PHE A 126 -5.20 9.21 1.23
C PHE A 126 -6.48 8.41 1.36
N TRP A 127 -7.47 8.89 2.11
CA TRP A 127 -8.75 8.20 2.25
C TRP A 127 -9.91 9.19 2.40
N PRO A 128 -11.14 8.79 2.06
CA PRO A 128 -12.33 9.62 2.27
C PRO A 128 -12.56 9.90 3.77
N SER A 129 -12.76 11.18 4.13
CA SER A 129 -12.95 11.60 5.53
C SER A 129 -14.34 11.28 6.10
N LYS A 130 -15.30 10.85 5.27
CA LYS A 130 -16.69 10.55 5.63
C LYS A 130 -17.21 9.36 4.84
#